data_AF-A0A4Q6GNS0-F1
#
_entry.id   AF-A0A4Q6GNS0-F1
#
_cell.length_a   1.000
_cell.length_b   1.000
_cell.length_c   1.000
_cell.angle_alpha   90.00
_cell.angle_beta   90.00
_cell.angle_gamma   90.00
#
_symmetry.space_group_name_H-M   'P 1'
#
loop_
_entity.id
_entity.type
_entity.pdbx_description
1 polymer ?
#
loop_
_entity_poly.entity_id
_entity_poly.type
_entity_poly.pdbx_seq_one_letter_code
_entity_poly.pdbx_strand_id
1 'polypeptide(L)'
;MRSMSLALALASFGAGLQGCAYTTPEWDRQFGMATRANLAVQVLDPAAATNQNPATGIDGRAAKGAHERYQRSFAQPETAPAPLFITTGGAR
;
A
#
# COMPACT_ATOMS: atom_id res chain seq x y z
N MET A 1 -50.48 -33.34 6.62
CA MET A 1 -50.40 -31.88 6.37
C MET A 1 -49.51 -31.15 7.37
N ARG A 2 -49.73 -31.26 8.70
CA ARG A 2 -48.88 -30.61 9.73
C ARG A 2 -47.39 -30.98 9.66
N SER A 3 -47.08 -32.24 9.36
CA SER A 3 -45.71 -32.73 9.16
C SER A 3 -45.01 -32.13 7.93
N MET A 4 -45.77 -31.86 6.87
CA MET A 4 -45.24 -31.26 5.64
C MET A 4 -44.97 -29.75 5.81
N SER A 5 -45.83 -29.06 6.55
CA SER A 5 -45.63 -27.64 6.91
C SER A 5 -44.41 -27.44 7.82
N LEU A 6 -44.15 -28.38 8.73
CA LEU A 6 -43.02 -28.31 9.67
C LEU A 6 -41.69 -28.58 8.96
N ALA A 7 -41.67 -29.51 7.99
CA ALA A 7 -40.50 -29.74 7.12
C ALA A 7 -40.14 -28.51 6.27
N LEU A 8 -41.16 -27.83 5.72
CA LEU A 8 -40.96 -26.62 4.90
C LEU A 8 -40.43 -25.45 5.74
N ALA A 9 -40.92 -25.29 6.97
CA ALA A 9 -40.42 -24.28 7.91
C ALA A 9 -38.95 -24.51 8.30
N LEU A 10 -38.56 -25.76 8.58
CA LEU A 10 -37.17 -26.11 8.90
C LEU A 10 -36.22 -25.89 7.71
N ALA A 11 -36.64 -26.26 6.50
CA ALA A 11 -35.85 -26.03 5.29
C ALA A 11 -35.63 -24.54 5.00
N SER A 12 -36.67 -23.72 5.19
CA SER A 12 -36.60 -22.26 5.05
C SER A 12 -35.65 -21.62 6.07
N PHE A 13 -35.69 -22.11 7.32
CA PHE A 13 -34.80 -21.65 8.38
C PHE A 13 -33.34 -22.06 8.14
N GLY A 14 -33.11 -23.28 7.66
CA GLY A 14 -31.77 -23.77 7.30
C GLY A 14 -31.13 -23.01 6.13
N ALA A 15 -31.93 -22.59 5.14
CA ALA A 15 -31.45 -21.78 4.02
C ALA A 15 -31.05 -20.35 4.45
N GLY A 16 -31.76 -19.74 5.41
CA GLY A 16 -31.45 -18.41 5.93
C GLY A 16 -30.16 -18.33 6.77
N LEU A 17 -29.73 -19.46 7.37
CA LEU A 17 -28.53 -19.53 8.21
C LEU A 17 -27.21 -19.51 7.41
N GLN A 18 -27.25 -19.81 6.10
CA GLN A 18 -26.05 -19.81 5.25
C GLN A 18 -25.40 -18.43 5.12
N GLY A 19 -26.17 -17.35 5.35
CA GLY A 19 -25.63 -15.99 5.44
C GLY A 19 -24.96 -15.66 6.78
N CYS A 20 -25.31 -16.35 7.86
CA CYS A 20 -24.78 -16.10 9.21
C CYS A 20 -23.45 -16.81 9.48
N ALA A 21 -23.19 -17.93 8.79
CA ALA A 21 -21.93 -18.68 8.85
C ALA A 21 -21.16 -18.61 7.52
N TYR A 22 -21.38 -17.55 6.74
CA TYR A 22 -20.70 -17.37 5.46
C TYR A 22 -19.22 -17.07 5.71
N THR A 23 -18.36 -18.03 5.42
CA THR A 23 -16.92 -17.81 5.39
C THR A 23 -16.55 -17.10 4.09
N THR A 24 -15.47 -16.32 4.09
CA THR A 24 -14.99 -15.62 2.90
C THR A 24 -13.59 -16.07 2.48
N PRO A 25 -13.34 -17.38 2.22
CA PRO A 25 -11.98 -17.91 2.12
C PRO A 25 -11.12 -17.22 1.07
N GLU A 26 -11.69 -16.91 -0.10
CA GLU A 26 -10.95 -16.23 -1.17
C GLU A 26 -10.62 -14.76 -0.82
N TRP A 27 -11.50 -14.06 -0.12
CA TRP A 27 -11.24 -12.69 0.32
C TRP A 27 -10.24 -12.64 1.49
N ASP A 28 -10.38 -13.57 2.44
CA ASP A 28 -9.51 -13.69 3.60
C ASP A 28 -8.07 -14.01 3.18
N ARG A 29 -7.90 -14.85 2.14
CA ARG A 29 -6.60 -15.15 1.52
C ARG A 29 -5.93 -13.92 0.91
N GLN A 30 -6.72 -13.01 0.33
CA GLN A 30 -6.22 -11.83 -0.37
C GLN A 30 -6.13 -10.60 0.54
N PHE A 31 -6.63 -10.68 1.78
CA PHE A 31 -6.72 -9.56 2.69
C PHE A 31 -5.35 -8.88 2.90
N GLY A 32 -5.26 -7.61 2.50
CA GLY A 32 -4.06 -6.79 2.61
C GLY A 32 -2.98 -7.05 1.57
N MET A 33 -3.22 -7.87 0.53
CA MET A 33 -2.22 -8.08 -0.54
C MET A 33 -1.86 -6.78 -1.26
N ALA A 34 -2.85 -5.92 -1.56
CA ALA A 34 -2.60 -4.64 -2.22
C ALA A 34 -1.68 -3.72 -1.38
N THR A 35 -1.92 -3.63 -0.07
CA THR A 35 -1.08 -2.84 0.83
C THR A 35 0.34 -3.37 0.90
N ARG A 36 0.53 -4.70 0.98
CA ARG A 36 1.85 -5.32 1.00
C ARG A 36 2.59 -5.14 -0.33
N ALA A 37 1.88 -5.23 -1.45
CA ALA A 37 2.44 -4.95 -2.77
C ALA A 37 2.88 -3.49 -2.91
N ASN A 38 2.03 -2.54 -2.48
CA ASN A 38 2.35 -1.11 -2.48
C ASN A 38 3.53 -0.78 -1.56
N LEU A 39 3.68 -1.49 -0.45
CA LEU A 39 4.85 -1.34 0.42
C LEU A 39 6.11 -1.93 -0.23
N ALA A 40 6.01 -3.10 -0.87
CA ALA A 40 7.13 -3.76 -1.51
C ALA A 40 7.76 -2.91 -2.62
N VAL A 41 6.94 -2.18 -3.41
CA VAL A 41 7.45 -1.29 -4.46
C VAL A 41 8.11 -0.01 -3.93
N GLN A 42 7.96 0.31 -2.64
CA GLN A 42 8.68 1.41 -2.01
C GLN A 42 10.12 1.04 -1.61
N VAL A 43 10.47 -0.25 -1.65
CA VAL A 43 11.83 -0.73 -1.38
C VAL A 43 12.69 -0.51 -2.61
N LEU A 44 13.61 0.46 -2.54
CA LEU A 44 14.51 0.81 -3.65
C LEU A 44 15.46 -0.33 -4.04
N ASP A 45 16.04 -1.00 -3.05
CA ASP A 45 16.95 -2.13 -3.25
C ASP A 45 16.68 -3.23 -2.19
N PRO A 46 15.95 -4.30 -2.56
CA PRO A 46 15.68 -5.43 -1.66
C PRO A 46 16.94 -6.20 -1.24
N ALA A 47 18.03 -6.11 -2.00
CA ALA A 47 19.28 -6.82 -1.72
C ALA A 47 20.29 -5.96 -0.93
N ALA A 48 19.92 -4.75 -0.51
CA ALA A 48 20.82 -3.82 0.16
C ALA A 48 21.54 -4.40 1.39
N ALA A 49 20.88 -5.32 2.12
CA ALA A 49 21.47 -5.97 3.30
C ALA A 49 22.69 -6.86 3.00
N THR A 50 22.81 -7.37 1.77
CA THR A 50 23.98 -8.18 1.35
C THR A 50 25.03 -7.36 0.61
N ASN A 51 24.80 -6.06 0.44
CA ASN A 51 25.73 -5.15 -0.22
C ASN A 51 26.97 -4.93 0.67
N GLN A 52 28.13 -5.41 0.19
CA GLN A 52 29.42 -5.25 0.87
C GLN A 52 30.17 -3.97 0.44
N ASN A 53 29.65 -3.23 -0.53
CA ASN A 53 30.25 -1.97 -0.97
C ASN A 53 30.15 -0.95 0.17
N PRO A 54 31.28 -0.44 0.69
CA PRO A 54 31.22 0.56 1.75
C PRO A 54 30.48 1.82 1.28
N ALA A 55 29.66 2.40 2.15
CA ALA A 55 29.07 3.70 1.88
C ALA A 55 30.19 4.76 1.86
N THR A 56 30.61 5.16 0.65
CA THR A 56 31.72 6.11 0.45
C THR A 56 31.36 7.55 0.79
N GLY A 57 30.08 7.84 1.05
CA GLY A 57 29.58 9.19 1.32
C GLY A 57 29.62 10.09 0.08
N ILE A 58 29.62 11.40 0.32
CA ILE A 58 29.75 12.44 -0.71
C ILE A 58 31.14 13.08 -0.63
N ASP A 59 31.69 13.55 -1.76
CA ASP A 59 32.96 14.27 -1.74
C ASP A 59 32.84 15.63 -1.02
N GLY A 60 33.94 16.14 -0.50
CA GLY A 60 33.94 17.37 0.30
C GLY A 60 33.48 18.62 -0.48
N ARG A 61 33.70 18.67 -1.79
CA ARG A 61 33.24 19.80 -2.62
C ARG A 61 31.72 19.73 -2.82
N ALA A 62 31.18 18.54 -3.08
CA ALA A 62 29.74 18.33 -3.11
C ALA A 62 29.08 18.64 -1.76
N ALA A 63 29.70 18.23 -0.65
CA ALA A 63 29.22 18.55 0.70
C ALA A 63 29.17 20.07 0.95
N LYS A 64 30.24 20.79 0.62
CA LYS A 64 30.29 22.26 0.70
C LYS A 64 29.21 22.91 -0.16
N GLY A 65 29.07 22.48 -1.41
CA GLY A 65 28.05 23.01 -2.32
C GLY A 65 26.62 22.74 -1.84
N ALA A 66 26.36 21.57 -1.25
CA ALA A 66 25.08 21.26 -0.62
C ALA A 66 24.80 22.18 0.57
N HIS A 67 25.80 22.40 1.44
CA HIS A 67 25.67 23.30 2.58
C HIS A 67 25.44 24.76 2.15
N GLU A 68 26.16 25.26 1.16
CA GLU A 68 25.98 26.61 0.62
C GLU A 68 24.57 26.80 0.02
N ARG A 69 24.04 25.81 -0.69
CA ARG A 69 22.66 25.85 -1.21
C ARG A 69 21.64 25.89 -0.08
N TYR A 70 21.84 25.08 0.96
CA TYR A 70 21.00 25.09 2.15
C TYR A 70 20.99 26.45 2.85
N GLN A 71 22.16 27.09 3.02
CA GLN A 71 22.21 28.44 3.57
C GLN A 71 21.52 29.46 2.66
N ARG A 72 21.71 29.34 1.34
CA ARG A 72 21.12 30.25 0.36
C ARG A 72 19.60 30.14 0.28
N SER A 73 19.02 28.96 0.50
CA SER A 73 17.56 28.78 0.43
C SER A 73 16.80 29.59 1.49
N PHE A 74 17.44 29.95 2.61
CA PHE A 74 16.86 30.88 3.59
C PHE A 74 16.90 32.34 3.14
N ALA A 75 17.94 32.74 2.40
CA ALA A 75 18.08 34.11 1.90
C ALA A 75 17.31 34.34 0.59
N GLN A 76 17.17 33.30 -0.21
CA GLN A 76 16.40 33.26 -1.45
C GLN A 76 15.54 32.00 -1.44
N PRO A 77 14.32 32.09 -0.88
CA PRO A 77 13.37 30.99 -0.91
C PRO A 77 13.19 30.51 -2.34
N GLU A 78 13.32 29.20 -2.51
CA GLU A 78 13.09 28.55 -3.78
C GLU A 78 11.68 28.87 -4.26
N THR A 79 11.53 29.27 -5.52
CA THR A 79 10.20 29.48 -6.09
C THR A 79 9.44 28.18 -6.02
N ALA A 80 8.21 28.21 -5.49
CA ALA A 80 7.41 27.01 -5.32
C ALA A 80 7.43 26.17 -6.61
N PRO A 81 7.74 24.86 -6.52
CA PRO A 81 7.76 24.01 -7.71
C PRO A 81 6.40 24.08 -8.39
N ALA A 82 6.40 24.00 -9.72
CA ALA A 82 5.17 23.95 -10.49
C ALA A 82 4.25 22.85 -9.91
N PRO A 83 2.93 23.08 -9.84
CA PRO A 83 2.01 22.14 -9.24
C PRO A 83 2.17 20.77 -9.92
N LEU A 84 2.45 19.75 -9.11
CA LEU A 84 2.49 18.37 -9.56
C LEU A 84 1.07 17.96 -9.98
N PHE A 85 0.84 17.89 -11.29
CA PHE A 85 -0.41 17.40 -11.84
C PHE A 85 -0.40 15.86 -11.80
N ILE A 86 -0.86 15.27 -10.71
CA ILE A 86 -1.08 13.83 -10.62
C ILE A 86 -2.34 13.51 -11.42
N THR A 87 -2.15 13.19 -12.70
CA THR A 87 -3.19 12.50 -13.48
C THR A 87 -3.30 11.10 -12.89
N THR A 88 -4.33 10.86 -12.08
CA THR A 88 -4.75 9.51 -11.68
C THR A 88 -5.33 8.81 -12.91
N GLY A 89 -4.44 8.39 -13.80
CA GLY A 89 -4.75 7.51 -14.91
C GLY A 89 -5.17 6.17 -14.35
N GLY A 90 -6.47 5.96 -14.19
CA GLY A 90 -7.05 4.64 -13.94
C GLY A 90 -6.72 3.73 -15.12
N ALA A 91 -5.69 2.91 -14.96
CA ALA A 91 -5.48 1.76 -15.82
C ALA A 91 -6.54 0.72 -15.48
N ARG A 92 -7.29 0.35 -16.52
CA ARG A 92 -8.29 -0.72 -16.53
C ARG A 92 -7.63 -2.06 -16.30
#